data_AF-A0A1I6FFS9-F1
#
_entry.id   AF-A0A1I6FFS9-F1
#
_cell.length_a   1.000
_cell.length_b   1.000
_cell.length_c   1.000
_cell.angle_alpha   90.00
_cell.angle_beta   90.00
_cell.angle_gamma   90.00
#
_symmetry.space_group_name_H-M   'P 1'
#
loop_
_entity.id
_entity.type
_entity.pdbx_description
1 polymer ?
#
loop_
_entity_poly.entity_id
_entity_poly.type
_entity_poly.pdbx_seq_one_letter_code
_entity_poly.pdbx_strand_id
1 'polypeptide(L)'
;MFEPYLADYRYYALFESQSHMSDIGRATGLHRSISAYREERYEGHGRWELSIGLSRSSERDSYADYREASPAEVEYLKRRTDEQQQERPQPSPSEPAGVVALLAARRHAEPVDGHYYFAEFDELADVVDVDRAHALIRCPASGGGKWEMFLHEGTWVPGEEPRRKHVLPVGREDVERISRARESAETRYFDVWLGFTVELGFYRHVLVRRTGSVDETTDDLGWQSSDVLGRLEPGWWVAEFSERGFRTSRYVAVMMGRARGFRGRPHDYQAVFHSDDDVYDFGNVLYLVRQLPNPYELEYERWTPDGWQRIDALLGKSTLPISEEEFHRLAASRPDERDAGDLRR
;
A
#
# COMPACT_ATOMS: atom_id res chain seq x y z
N MET A 1 -7.76 -19.08 -10.31
CA MET A 1 -6.34 -19.03 -10.72
C MET A 1 -5.53 -18.81 -9.44
N PHE A 2 -5.00 -19.88 -8.87
CA PHE A 2 -4.45 -19.93 -7.49
C PHE A 2 -2.95 -20.27 -7.46
N GLU A 3 -2.40 -20.65 -8.62
CA GLU A 3 -0.99 -20.97 -8.83
C GLU A 3 -0.01 -19.93 -8.24
N PRO A 4 -0.19 -18.60 -8.32
CA PRO A 4 0.84 -17.68 -7.81
C PRO A 4 1.18 -17.80 -6.31
N TYR A 5 0.29 -18.32 -5.46
CA TYR A 5 0.51 -18.36 -4.02
C TYR A 5 0.98 -19.73 -3.51
N LEU A 6 0.73 -20.81 -4.27
CA LEU A 6 1.18 -22.18 -3.95
C LEU A 6 2.12 -22.82 -5.01
N ALA A 7 2.35 -22.20 -6.18
CA ALA A 7 3.12 -22.82 -7.25
C ALA A 7 4.63 -22.74 -7.05
N ASP A 8 5.30 -23.75 -7.58
CA ASP A 8 6.69 -23.67 -8.00
C ASP A 8 6.80 -22.55 -9.06
N TYR A 9 7.36 -21.41 -8.65
CA TYR A 9 7.59 -20.30 -9.57
C TYR A 9 8.53 -20.73 -10.71
N ARG A 10 8.27 -20.25 -11.93
CA ARG A 10 9.27 -20.29 -13.00
C ARG A 10 10.27 -19.16 -12.78
N TYR A 11 11.55 -19.52 -12.75
CA TYR A 11 12.64 -18.59 -12.52
C TYR A 11 13.35 -18.28 -13.82
N TYR A 12 13.68 -17.00 -14.02
CA TYR A 12 14.32 -16.51 -15.23
C TYR A 12 15.58 -15.72 -14.87
N ALA A 13 16.66 -15.96 -15.59
CA ALA A 13 17.85 -15.12 -15.53
C ALA A 13 17.74 -14.04 -16.62
N LEU A 14 17.89 -12.77 -16.24
CA LEU A 14 17.89 -11.63 -17.15
C LEU A 14 19.33 -11.29 -17.55
N PHE A 15 19.56 -10.94 -18.81
CA PHE A 15 20.87 -10.63 -19.40
C PHE A 15 20.78 -9.32 -20.21
N GLU A 16 21.89 -8.59 -20.31
CA GLU A 16 21.97 -7.37 -21.13
C GLU A 16 22.01 -7.63 -22.65
N SER A 17 22.29 -8.87 -23.06
CA SER A 17 22.35 -9.29 -24.47
C SER A 17 22.28 -10.80 -24.64
N GLN A 18 21.81 -11.27 -25.80
CA GLN A 18 21.80 -12.69 -26.18
C GLN A 18 23.16 -13.37 -26.06
N SER A 19 24.24 -12.66 -26.40
CA SER A 19 25.60 -13.18 -26.34
C SER A 19 26.05 -13.57 -24.92
N HIS A 20 25.37 -13.07 -23.89
CA HIS A 20 25.66 -13.36 -22.48
C HIS A 20 24.87 -14.53 -21.91
N MET A 21 23.83 -15.02 -22.60
CA MET A 21 22.89 -16.01 -22.05
C MET A 21 23.52 -17.39 -21.74
N SER A 22 24.65 -17.71 -22.38
CA SER A 22 25.39 -18.95 -22.15
C SER A 22 26.16 -18.99 -20.84
N ASP A 23 26.45 -17.82 -20.24
CA ASP A 23 27.18 -17.69 -18.99
C ASP A 23 26.28 -17.10 -17.91
N ILE A 24 25.76 -17.95 -17.03
CA ILE A 24 24.89 -17.54 -15.92
C ILE A 24 25.56 -16.50 -15.01
N GLY A 25 26.89 -16.45 -14.95
CA GLY A 25 27.64 -15.45 -14.19
C GLY A 25 27.40 -14.02 -14.69
N ARG A 26 26.98 -13.85 -15.94
CA ARG A 26 26.68 -12.56 -16.57
C ARG A 26 25.23 -12.13 -16.47
N ALA A 27 24.36 -12.91 -15.83
CA ALA A 27 23.00 -12.48 -15.59
C ALA A 27 22.99 -11.19 -14.74
N THR A 28 22.14 -10.23 -15.09
CA THR A 28 21.96 -8.97 -14.35
C THR A 28 20.99 -9.12 -13.18
N GLY A 29 20.12 -10.12 -13.23
CA GLY A 29 19.15 -10.38 -12.18
C GLY A 29 18.54 -11.77 -12.28
N LEU A 30 18.03 -12.24 -11.15
CA LEU A 30 17.14 -13.40 -11.07
C LEU A 30 15.72 -12.89 -10.92
N HIS A 31 14.82 -13.36 -11.78
CA HIS A 31 13.41 -13.00 -11.79
C HIS A 31 12.56 -14.26 -11.56
N ARG A 32 11.34 -14.07 -11.04
CA ARG A 32 10.32 -15.11 -11.00
C ARG A 32 9.02 -14.59 -11.61
N SER A 33 8.35 -15.42 -12.40
CA SER A 33 7.01 -15.11 -12.90
C SER A 33 5.98 -15.58 -11.88
N ILE A 34 5.14 -14.66 -11.43
CA ILE A 34 4.00 -14.91 -10.55
C ILE A 34 2.74 -15.13 -11.39
N SER A 35 2.56 -14.33 -12.43
CA SER A 35 1.48 -14.47 -13.41
C SER A 35 1.92 -13.94 -14.77
N ALA A 36 1.02 -13.99 -15.77
CA ALA A 36 1.29 -13.47 -17.12
C ALA A 36 1.69 -11.99 -17.16
N TYR A 37 1.35 -11.21 -16.13
CA TYR A 37 1.60 -9.76 -16.07
C TYR A 37 2.34 -9.33 -14.79
N ARG A 38 2.76 -10.29 -13.95
CA ARG A 38 3.41 -10.00 -12.68
C ARG A 38 4.66 -10.83 -12.55
N GLU A 39 5.77 -10.13 -12.40
CA GLU A 39 7.09 -10.68 -12.18
C GLU A 39 7.75 -9.98 -10.98
N GLU A 40 8.69 -10.66 -10.36
CA GLU A 40 9.50 -10.09 -9.30
C GLU A 40 10.97 -10.38 -9.53
N ARG A 41 11.83 -9.43 -9.14
CA ARG A 41 13.28 -9.57 -9.12
C ARG A 41 13.75 -9.93 -7.73
N TYR A 42 14.71 -10.85 -7.64
CA TYR A 42 15.38 -11.18 -6.40
C TYR A 42 16.35 -10.06 -6.03
N GLU A 43 16.14 -9.45 -4.87
CA GLU A 43 16.95 -8.33 -4.36
C GLU A 43 17.94 -8.77 -3.27
N GLY A 44 18.04 -10.07 -3.00
CA GLY A 44 18.91 -10.62 -1.96
C GLY A 44 18.16 -10.96 -0.67
N HIS A 45 18.78 -11.82 0.14
CA HIS A 45 18.32 -12.25 1.47
C HIS A 45 16.85 -12.70 1.53
N GLY A 46 16.41 -13.46 0.52
CA GLY A 46 15.04 -13.96 0.42
C GLY A 46 14.02 -12.92 -0.10
N ARG A 47 14.42 -11.68 -0.38
CA ARG A 47 13.53 -10.60 -0.82
C ARG A 47 13.28 -10.64 -2.33
N TRP A 48 12.03 -10.37 -2.68
CA TRP A 48 11.56 -10.23 -4.05
C TRP A 48 10.81 -8.90 -4.21
N GLU A 49 11.20 -8.12 -5.22
CA GLU A 49 10.59 -6.83 -5.52
C GLU A 49 9.90 -6.86 -6.87
N LEU A 50 8.78 -6.12 -6.98
CA LEU A 50 8.02 -6.06 -8.22
C LEU A 50 8.96 -5.56 -9.33
N SER A 51 8.98 -6.27 -10.45
CA SER A 51 9.80 -5.89 -11.58
C SER A 51 8.97 -5.81 -12.85
N ILE A 52 9.56 -5.20 -13.88
CA ILE A 52 9.05 -5.20 -15.26
C ILE A 52 10.16 -5.64 -16.22
N GLY A 53 11.23 -6.26 -15.71
CA GLY A 53 12.40 -6.67 -16.49
C GLY A 53 12.08 -7.68 -17.60
N LEU A 54 11.35 -8.76 -17.30
CA LEU A 54 10.94 -9.78 -18.27
C LEU A 54 9.94 -9.20 -19.28
N SER A 55 8.99 -8.41 -18.79
CA SER A 55 7.97 -7.74 -19.59
C SER A 55 8.61 -6.78 -20.60
N ARG A 56 9.55 -5.93 -20.17
CA ARG A 56 10.30 -5.05 -21.07
C ARG A 56 11.16 -5.83 -22.06
N SER A 57 11.76 -6.95 -21.66
CA SER A 57 12.55 -7.78 -22.58
C SER A 57 11.74 -8.43 -23.71
N SER A 58 10.41 -8.47 -23.60
CA SER A 58 9.54 -8.92 -24.68
C SER A 58 9.18 -7.82 -25.70
N GLU A 59 9.52 -6.55 -25.40
CA GLU A 59 9.32 -5.43 -26.33
C GLU A 59 10.33 -5.50 -27.48
N ARG A 60 9.87 -5.17 -28.69
CA ARG A 60 10.63 -5.31 -29.95
C ARG A 60 11.99 -4.57 -29.95
N ASP A 61 12.14 -3.58 -29.08
CA ASP A 61 13.30 -2.70 -28.97
C ASP A 61 14.10 -2.88 -27.67
N SER A 62 13.83 -3.91 -26.88
CA SER A 62 14.63 -4.21 -25.70
C SER A 62 15.95 -4.87 -26.08
N TYR A 63 17.05 -4.38 -25.49
CA TYR A 63 18.36 -5.02 -25.57
C TYR A 63 18.51 -6.19 -24.58
N ALA A 64 17.64 -6.28 -23.57
CA ALA A 64 17.70 -7.33 -22.57
C ALA A 64 17.04 -8.61 -23.08
N ASP A 65 17.68 -9.75 -22.81
CA ASP A 65 17.16 -11.09 -23.07
C ASP A 65 17.05 -11.87 -21.77
N TYR A 66 16.22 -12.91 -21.74
CA TYR A 66 16.07 -13.78 -20.58
C TYR A 66 15.94 -15.24 -21.00
N ARG A 67 16.29 -16.15 -20.09
CA ARG A 67 15.96 -17.57 -20.20
C ARG A 67 15.57 -18.15 -18.86
N GLU A 68 14.85 -19.27 -18.92
CA GLU A 68 14.54 -20.06 -17.73
C GLU A 68 15.84 -20.55 -17.08
N ALA A 69 15.92 -20.39 -15.76
CA ALA A 69 17.05 -20.79 -14.94
C ALA A 69 16.77 -22.16 -14.31
N SER A 70 17.73 -23.07 -14.40
CA SER A 70 17.66 -24.36 -13.70
C SER A 70 17.76 -24.17 -12.18
N PRO A 71 17.34 -25.14 -11.36
CA PRO A 71 17.41 -25.03 -9.90
C PRO A 71 18.82 -24.70 -9.36
N ALA A 72 19.87 -25.25 -9.97
CA ALA A 72 21.26 -24.96 -9.58
C ALA A 72 21.68 -23.51 -9.91
N GLU A 73 21.22 -22.99 -11.06
CA GLU A 73 21.46 -21.60 -11.47
C GLU A 73 20.70 -20.60 -10.60
N VAL A 74 19.48 -20.95 -10.18
CA VAL A 74 18.69 -20.15 -9.22
C VAL A 74 19.46 -19.99 -7.91
N GLU A 75 19.95 -21.10 -7.34
CA GLU A 75 20.72 -21.05 -6.09
C GLU A 75 22.06 -20.31 -6.25
N TYR A 76 22.73 -20.46 -7.40
CA TYR A 76 23.92 -19.66 -7.72
C TYR A 76 23.63 -18.15 -7.74
N LEU A 77 22.58 -17.73 -8.45
CA LEU A 77 22.23 -16.31 -8.58
C LEU A 77 21.74 -15.71 -7.27
N LYS A 78 21.01 -16.47 -6.45
CA LYS A 78 20.63 -16.03 -5.09
C LYS A 78 21.88 -15.75 -4.26
N ARG A 79 22.79 -16.71 -4.17
CA ARG A 79 24.04 -16.56 -3.39
C ARG A 79 24.86 -15.36 -3.87
N ARG A 80 25.05 -15.20 -5.19
CA ARG A 80 25.79 -14.06 -5.76
C ARG A 80 25.13 -12.71 -5.40
N THR A 81 23.80 -12.64 -5.45
CA THR A 81 23.05 -11.41 -5.11
C THR A 81 23.17 -11.10 -3.61
N ASP A 82 23.08 -12.12 -2.76
CA ASP A 82 23.25 -11.99 -1.30
C ASP A 82 24.67 -11.51 -0.95
N GLU A 83 25.70 -12.03 -1.63
CA GLU A 83 27.10 -11.60 -1.46
C GLU A 83 27.30 -10.15 -1.88
N GLN A 84 26.69 -9.72 -3.00
CA GLN A 84 26.76 -8.33 -3.47
C GLN A 84 26.04 -7.34 -2.53
N GLN A 85 25.02 -7.79 -1.80
CA GLN A 85 24.25 -6.97 -0.87
C GLN A 85 24.87 -6.86 0.53
N GLN A 86 25.95 -7.60 0.84
CA GLN A 86 26.61 -7.50 2.16
C GLN A 86 27.12 -6.08 2.52
N GLU A 87 27.25 -5.19 1.54
CA GLU A 87 27.60 -3.77 1.75
C GLU A 87 26.40 -2.86 2.07
N ARG A 88 25.16 -3.35 1.90
CA ARG A 88 23.95 -2.63 2.29
C ARG A 88 23.58 -2.93 3.75
N PRO A 89 22.87 -2.00 4.44
CA PRO A 89 22.42 -2.22 5.81
C PRO A 89 21.67 -3.55 5.90
N GLN A 90 22.11 -4.43 6.80
CA GLN A 90 21.44 -5.72 6.98
C GLN A 90 19.96 -5.51 7.32
N PRO A 91 19.06 -6.35 6.79
CA PRO A 91 17.67 -6.33 7.18
C PRO A 91 17.54 -6.49 8.69
N SER A 92 16.50 -5.89 9.26
CA SER A 92 16.20 -6.07 10.68
C SER A 92 16.12 -7.57 11.02
N PRO A 93 16.60 -8.01 12.20
CA PRO A 93 16.69 -9.43 12.54
C PRO A 93 15.34 -10.18 12.53
N SER A 94 14.20 -9.49 12.46
CA SER A 94 12.86 -10.06 12.38
C SER A 94 12.39 -10.41 10.95
N GLU A 95 13.00 -9.84 9.90
CA GLU A 95 12.59 -10.05 8.51
C GLU A 95 12.80 -11.51 8.02
N PRO A 96 13.92 -12.20 8.36
CA PRO A 96 14.13 -13.60 7.97
C PRO A 96 13.10 -14.56 8.56
N ALA A 97 12.65 -14.32 9.78
CA ALA A 97 11.67 -15.17 10.46
C ALA A 97 10.31 -15.13 9.75
N GLY A 98 9.85 -13.95 9.33
CA GLY A 98 8.61 -13.79 8.56
C GLY A 98 8.64 -14.52 7.20
N VAL A 99 9.78 -14.47 6.50
CA VAL A 99 9.99 -15.21 5.24
C VAL A 99 9.88 -16.73 5.46
N VAL A 100 10.53 -17.24 6.51
CA VAL A 100 10.49 -18.68 6.83
C VAL A 100 9.08 -19.13 7.19
N ALA A 101 8.38 -18.36 8.03
CA ALA A 101 6.98 -18.63 8.40
C ALA A 101 6.06 -18.68 7.16
N LEU A 102 6.21 -17.71 6.25
CA LEU A 102 5.44 -17.66 5.00
C LEU A 102 5.65 -18.90 4.13
N LEU A 103 6.91 -19.31 3.95
CA LEU A 103 7.24 -20.50 3.13
C LEU A 103 6.73 -21.79 3.78
N ALA A 104 6.84 -21.91 5.10
CA ALA A 104 6.33 -23.06 5.84
C ALA A 104 4.80 -23.16 5.71
N ALA A 105 4.08 -22.05 5.94
CA ALA A 105 2.63 -22.01 5.83
C ALA A 105 2.13 -22.36 4.42
N ARG A 106 2.79 -21.88 3.37
CA ARG A 106 2.45 -22.26 1.98
C ARG A 106 2.57 -23.76 1.71
N ARG A 107 3.55 -24.43 2.30
CA ARG A 107 3.72 -25.89 2.13
C ARG A 107 2.64 -26.70 2.85
N HIS A 108 2.03 -26.13 3.87
CA HIS A 108 1.02 -26.79 4.71
C HIS A 108 -0.39 -26.24 4.48
N ALA A 109 -0.57 -25.38 3.47
CA ALA A 109 -1.86 -24.78 3.18
C ALA A 109 -2.83 -25.85 2.67
N GLU A 110 -3.89 -26.10 3.44
CA GLU A 110 -4.96 -27.02 3.10
C GLU A 110 -6.31 -26.31 3.07
N PRO A 111 -7.25 -26.72 2.21
CA PRO A 111 -8.56 -26.12 2.16
C PRO A 111 -9.37 -26.46 3.42
N VAL A 112 -9.99 -25.45 4.03
CA VAL A 112 -10.90 -25.57 5.17
C VAL A 112 -12.30 -25.26 4.66
N ASP A 113 -13.25 -26.18 4.85
CA ASP A 113 -14.66 -25.99 4.44
C ASP A 113 -14.81 -25.53 2.98
N GLY A 114 -14.01 -26.11 2.08
CA GLY A 114 -14.01 -25.82 0.65
C GLY A 114 -13.33 -24.51 0.24
N HIS A 115 -12.62 -23.84 1.16
CA HIS A 115 -11.94 -22.56 0.91
C HIS A 115 -10.48 -22.60 1.35
N TYR A 116 -9.64 -21.82 0.68
CA TYR A 116 -8.34 -21.44 1.24
C TYR A 116 -8.48 -20.10 1.96
N TYR A 117 -7.91 -20.02 3.16
CA TYR A 117 -7.94 -18.83 3.99
C TYR A 117 -6.56 -18.19 4.05
N PHE A 118 -6.56 -16.86 4.16
CA PHE A 118 -5.33 -16.09 4.26
C PHE A 118 -5.46 -14.95 5.24
N ALA A 119 -4.42 -14.77 6.04
CA ALA A 119 -4.23 -13.63 6.92
C ALA A 119 -3.39 -12.56 6.22
N GLU A 120 -3.81 -11.29 6.26
CA GLU A 120 -3.03 -10.18 5.74
C GLU A 120 -2.35 -9.38 6.87
N PHE A 121 -1.12 -8.96 6.62
CA PHE A 121 -0.25 -8.24 7.56
C PHE A 121 0.24 -6.93 6.96
N ASP A 122 0.48 -5.94 7.82
CA ASP A 122 1.03 -4.65 7.37
C ASP A 122 2.52 -4.81 7.02
N GLU A 123 3.25 -5.57 7.84
CA GLU A 123 4.67 -5.83 7.69
C GLU A 123 4.98 -7.34 7.65
N LEU A 124 6.06 -7.70 6.96
CA LEU A 124 6.50 -9.10 6.89
C LEU A 124 6.90 -9.65 8.27
N ALA A 125 7.42 -8.79 9.14
CA ALA A 125 7.83 -9.16 10.49
C ALA A 125 6.65 -9.61 11.36
N ASP A 126 5.43 -9.16 11.06
CA ASP A 126 4.23 -9.50 11.83
C ASP A 126 3.69 -10.90 11.53
N VAL A 127 4.10 -11.50 10.41
CA VAL A 127 3.64 -12.83 9.97
C VAL A 127 3.97 -13.93 11.00
N VAL A 128 4.95 -13.71 11.88
CA VAL A 128 5.31 -14.65 12.95
C VAL A 128 4.28 -14.73 14.07
N ASP A 129 3.36 -13.76 14.16
CA ASP A 129 2.28 -13.72 15.13
C ASP A 129 0.94 -13.45 14.44
N VAL A 130 0.17 -14.52 14.24
CA VAL A 130 -1.07 -14.48 13.47
C VAL A 130 -2.14 -13.53 14.07
N ASP A 131 -2.05 -13.19 15.36
CA ASP A 131 -2.95 -12.22 15.99
C ASP A 131 -2.73 -10.79 15.48
N ARG A 132 -1.59 -10.52 14.84
CA ARG A 132 -1.29 -9.22 14.21
C ARG A 132 -1.91 -9.06 12.83
N ALA A 133 -2.59 -10.09 12.32
CA ALA A 133 -3.29 -9.98 11.05
C ALA A 133 -4.34 -8.86 11.12
N HIS A 134 -4.29 -7.93 10.16
CA HIS A 134 -5.27 -6.85 10.07
C HIS A 134 -6.49 -7.22 9.24
N ALA A 135 -6.40 -8.28 8.42
CA ALA A 135 -7.51 -8.80 7.65
C ALA A 135 -7.46 -10.33 7.56
N LEU A 136 -8.64 -10.92 7.37
CA LEU A 136 -8.82 -12.33 7.03
C LEU A 136 -9.63 -12.42 5.75
N ILE A 137 -9.09 -13.09 4.74
CA ILE A 137 -9.70 -13.26 3.44
C ILE A 137 -9.76 -14.74 3.08
N ARG A 138 -10.62 -15.10 2.14
CA ARG A 138 -10.70 -16.46 1.62
C ARG A 138 -11.07 -16.50 0.15
N CYS A 139 -10.78 -17.62 -0.49
CA CYS A 139 -11.26 -17.92 -1.83
C CYS A 139 -11.68 -19.39 -1.95
N PRO A 140 -12.62 -19.74 -2.83
CA PRO A 140 -13.00 -21.14 -3.05
C PRO A 140 -11.82 -22.00 -3.53
N ALA A 141 -11.66 -23.18 -2.94
CA ALA A 141 -10.59 -24.12 -3.26
C ALA A 141 -10.67 -24.67 -4.69
N SER A 142 -11.83 -24.57 -5.33
CA SER A 142 -12.02 -24.88 -6.75
C SER A 142 -11.31 -23.89 -7.69
N GLY A 143 -10.86 -22.74 -7.18
CA GLY A 143 -10.09 -21.75 -7.93
C GLY A 143 -10.90 -20.90 -8.92
N GLY A 144 -12.22 -21.09 -9.02
CA GLY A 144 -13.12 -20.37 -9.93
C GLY A 144 -14.06 -19.35 -9.26
N GLY A 145 -13.93 -19.15 -7.95
CA GLY A 145 -14.79 -18.23 -7.19
C GLY A 145 -14.20 -16.84 -7.02
N LYS A 146 -15.03 -15.94 -6.47
CA LYS A 146 -14.59 -14.60 -6.04
C LYS A 146 -13.87 -14.70 -4.70
N TRP A 147 -12.97 -13.75 -4.46
CA TRP A 147 -12.41 -13.53 -3.14
C TRP A 147 -13.47 -12.95 -2.21
N GLU A 148 -13.38 -13.33 -0.94
CA GLU A 148 -14.25 -12.86 0.11
C GLU A 148 -13.41 -12.37 1.29
N MET A 149 -13.91 -11.35 2.00
CA MET A 149 -13.28 -10.76 3.17
C MET A 149 -14.18 -10.99 4.40
N PHE A 150 -13.56 -11.31 5.53
CA PHE A 150 -14.23 -11.53 6.81
C PHE A 150 -14.74 -10.20 7.41
N LEU A 151 -16.04 -9.93 7.29
CA LEU A 151 -16.61 -8.71 7.84
C LEU A 151 -16.93 -8.86 9.33
N HIS A 152 -17.61 -9.94 9.71
CA HIS A 152 -17.84 -10.32 11.09
C HIS A 152 -18.24 -11.79 11.19
N GLU A 153 -18.47 -12.30 12.39
CA GLU A 153 -18.88 -13.69 12.65
C GLU A 153 -20.06 -14.07 11.76
N GLY A 154 -19.89 -15.16 11.01
CA GLY A 154 -20.89 -15.68 10.07
C GLY A 154 -21.06 -14.86 8.77
N THR A 155 -20.35 -13.75 8.58
CA THR A 155 -20.52 -12.86 7.41
C THR A 155 -19.21 -12.63 6.67
N TRP A 156 -19.23 -13.06 5.41
CA TRP A 156 -18.18 -12.87 4.43
C TRP A 156 -18.75 -12.03 3.30
N VAL A 157 -18.02 -10.98 2.91
CA VAL A 157 -18.44 -10.06 1.85
C VAL A 157 -17.54 -10.19 0.64
N PRO A 158 -18.00 -9.82 -0.57
CA PRO A 158 -17.12 -9.79 -1.74
C PRO A 158 -15.88 -8.95 -1.44
N GLY A 159 -14.72 -9.55 -1.63
CA GLY A 159 -13.43 -8.92 -1.40
C GLY A 159 -12.59 -8.86 -2.66
N GLU A 160 -11.35 -8.43 -2.50
CA GLU A 160 -10.36 -8.44 -3.57
C GLU A 160 -9.34 -9.56 -3.39
N GLU A 161 -8.76 -10.01 -4.49
CA GLU A 161 -7.51 -10.76 -4.42
C GLU A 161 -6.44 -9.94 -3.67
N PRO A 162 -5.73 -10.55 -2.71
CA PRO A 162 -4.71 -9.86 -1.95
C PRO A 162 -3.64 -9.27 -2.88
N ARG A 163 -3.59 -7.94 -2.98
CA ARG A 163 -2.56 -7.24 -3.77
C ARG A 163 -1.23 -7.14 -3.01
N ARG A 164 -1.30 -7.18 -1.68
CA ARG A 164 -0.17 -6.95 -0.76
C ARG A 164 0.76 -8.16 -0.67
N LYS A 165 2.00 -7.90 -0.28
CA LYS A 165 3.07 -8.92 -0.27
C LYS A 165 3.06 -9.81 0.98
N HIS A 166 2.34 -9.43 2.04
CA HIS A 166 2.42 -10.07 3.36
C HIS A 166 1.12 -10.81 3.66
N VAL A 167 0.92 -11.93 2.96
CA VAL A 167 -0.29 -12.73 3.00
C VAL A 167 0.08 -14.16 3.36
N LEU A 168 -0.41 -14.64 4.50
CA LEU A 168 -0.09 -15.96 5.04
C LEU A 168 -1.28 -16.91 4.84
N PRO A 169 -1.12 -18.04 4.14
CA PRO A 169 -2.14 -19.09 4.15
C PRO A 169 -2.31 -19.63 5.57
N VAL A 170 -3.55 -19.80 6.03
CA VAL A 170 -3.85 -20.18 7.41
C VAL A 170 -4.80 -21.37 7.50
N GLY A 171 -4.57 -22.23 8.50
CA GLY A 171 -5.41 -23.40 8.78
C GLY A 171 -6.64 -23.07 9.63
N ARG A 172 -7.44 -24.10 9.96
CA ARG A 172 -8.70 -23.93 10.71
C ARG A 172 -8.50 -23.23 12.07
N GLU A 173 -7.50 -23.65 12.84
CA GLU A 173 -7.22 -23.08 14.16
C GLU A 173 -6.86 -21.59 14.09
N ASP A 174 -6.03 -21.23 13.11
CA ASP A 174 -5.64 -19.83 12.86
C ASP A 174 -6.84 -18.99 12.39
N VAL A 175 -7.72 -19.53 11.52
CA VAL A 175 -8.95 -18.86 11.10
C VAL A 175 -9.82 -18.49 12.30
N GLU A 176 -10.01 -19.42 13.24
CA GLU A 176 -10.79 -19.17 14.46
C GLU A 176 -10.11 -18.15 15.39
N ARG A 177 -8.78 -18.18 15.47
CA ARG A 177 -7.99 -17.23 16.27
C ARG A 177 -8.07 -15.82 15.70
N ILE A 178 -7.80 -15.66 14.39
CA ILE A 178 -7.87 -14.37 13.70
C ILE A 178 -9.29 -13.81 13.73
N SER A 179 -10.31 -14.63 13.44
CA SER A 179 -11.71 -14.16 13.44
C SER A 179 -12.08 -13.56 14.80
N ARG A 180 -11.72 -14.22 15.91
CA ARG A 180 -11.93 -13.69 17.27
C ARG A 180 -11.13 -12.41 17.54
N ALA A 181 -9.88 -12.34 17.08
CA ALA A 181 -9.08 -11.13 17.19
C ALA A 181 -9.70 -9.95 16.42
N ARG A 182 -10.23 -10.19 15.22
CA ARG A 182 -10.94 -9.16 14.42
C ARG A 182 -12.26 -8.75 15.06
N GLU A 183 -13.05 -9.68 15.62
CA GLU A 183 -14.28 -9.35 16.34
C GLU A 183 -14.05 -8.46 17.57
N SER A 184 -12.96 -8.70 18.28
CA SER A 184 -12.61 -7.95 19.50
C SER A 184 -11.78 -6.70 19.25
N ALA A 185 -11.42 -6.41 17.99
CA ALA A 185 -10.66 -5.23 17.64
C ALA A 185 -11.47 -3.96 17.96
N GLU A 186 -10.88 -3.04 18.73
CA GLU A 186 -11.52 -1.77 19.09
C GLU A 186 -11.91 -0.96 17.86
N THR A 187 -11.01 -0.91 16.87
CA THR A 187 -11.22 -0.22 15.60
C THR A 187 -10.80 -1.08 14.42
N ARG A 188 -11.59 -1.04 13.35
CA ARG A 188 -11.32 -1.68 12.06
C ARG A 188 -11.49 -0.68 10.94
N TYR A 189 -10.75 -0.87 9.85
CA TYR A 189 -10.69 0.09 8.76
C TYR A 189 -10.98 -0.61 7.44
N PHE A 190 -11.92 -0.09 6.67
CA PHE A 190 -12.34 -0.70 5.41
C PHE A 190 -12.27 0.30 4.27
N ASP A 191 -12.06 -0.24 3.09
CA ASP A 191 -12.16 0.46 1.81
C ASP A 191 -13.23 -0.24 0.97
N VAL A 192 -14.34 0.45 0.72
CA VAL A 192 -15.51 -0.08 0.03
C VAL A 192 -15.56 0.48 -1.39
N TRP A 193 -15.36 -0.38 -2.37
CA TRP A 193 -15.32 0.00 -3.78
C TRP A 193 -16.69 -0.13 -4.41
N LEU A 194 -17.18 0.96 -5.01
CA LEU A 194 -18.54 1.08 -5.52
C LEU A 194 -18.63 0.61 -6.99
N GLY A 195 -18.14 -0.60 -7.22
CA GLY A 195 -18.04 -1.23 -8.55
C GLY A 195 -16.93 -0.64 -9.44
N PHE A 196 -17.03 -0.88 -10.75
CA PHE A 196 -16.07 -0.39 -11.74
C PHE A 196 -16.36 1.05 -12.22
N THR A 197 -17.17 1.80 -11.47
CA THR A 197 -17.46 3.18 -11.85
C THR A 197 -16.23 4.04 -11.62
N VAL A 198 -15.81 4.70 -12.69
CA VAL A 198 -14.69 5.63 -12.68
C VAL A 198 -15.26 7.04 -12.67
N GLU A 199 -14.88 7.84 -11.68
CA GLU A 199 -15.14 9.27 -11.60
C GLU A 199 -13.82 10.01 -11.83
N LEU A 200 -13.72 10.76 -12.95
CA LEU A 200 -12.53 11.53 -13.31
C LEU A 200 -11.23 10.72 -13.44
N GLY A 201 -11.34 9.45 -13.89
CA GLY A 201 -10.18 8.56 -14.02
C GLY A 201 -9.84 7.76 -12.76
N PHE A 202 -10.55 7.98 -11.64
CA PHE A 202 -10.36 7.23 -10.39
C PHE A 202 -11.59 6.38 -10.08
N TYR A 203 -11.38 5.19 -9.53
CA TYR A 203 -12.49 4.36 -9.07
C TYR A 203 -13.17 5.00 -7.86
N ARG A 204 -14.50 4.90 -7.82
CA ARG A 204 -15.27 5.41 -6.69
C ARG A 204 -15.19 4.43 -5.52
N HIS A 205 -14.71 4.92 -4.38
CA HIS A 205 -14.58 4.14 -3.16
C HIS A 205 -14.92 4.97 -1.91
N VAL A 206 -15.21 4.30 -0.81
CA VAL A 206 -15.62 4.90 0.48
C VAL A 206 -14.77 4.28 1.59
N LEU A 207 -14.06 5.12 2.32
CA LEU A 207 -13.26 4.71 3.47
C LEU A 207 -14.12 4.68 4.72
N VAL A 208 -14.13 3.55 5.41
CA VAL A 208 -14.96 3.32 6.59
C VAL A 208 -14.06 3.02 7.78
N ARG A 209 -14.32 3.69 8.90
CA ARG A 209 -13.84 3.31 10.22
C ARG A 209 -14.99 2.68 10.98
N ARG A 210 -14.80 1.45 11.47
CA ARG A 210 -15.72 0.77 12.38
C ARG A 210 -15.15 0.81 13.79
N THR A 211 -15.89 1.36 14.74
CA THR A 211 -15.54 1.37 16.17
C THR A 211 -16.64 0.66 16.94
N GLY A 212 -16.37 -0.56 17.42
CA GLY A 212 -17.43 -1.45 17.91
C GLY A 212 -18.48 -1.72 16.83
N SER A 213 -19.73 -1.31 17.05
CA SER A 213 -20.84 -1.48 16.10
C SER A 213 -21.17 -0.23 15.27
N VAL A 214 -20.37 0.84 15.40
CA VAL A 214 -20.61 2.12 14.71
C VAL A 214 -19.69 2.22 13.49
N ASP A 215 -20.29 2.47 12.34
CA ASP A 215 -19.59 2.71 11.08
C ASP A 215 -19.58 4.22 10.77
N GLU A 216 -18.41 4.74 10.45
CA GLU A 216 -18.20 6.13 10.07
C GLU A 216 -17.43 6.20 8.74
N THR A 217 -17.78 7.16 7.89
CA THR A 217 -17.02 7.49 6.68
C THR A 217 -16.35 8.85 6.82
N THR A 218 -15.34 9.09 6.01
CA THR A 218 -14.70 10.40 5.90
C THR A 218 -15.70 11.43 5.37
N ASP A 219 -15.79 12.59 6.03
CA ASP A 219 -16.44 13.80 5.52
C ASP A 219 -15.46 14.95 5.60
N ASP A 220 -14.82 15.28 4.47
CA ASP A 220 -13.69 16.20 4.46
C ASP A 220 -12.63 15.82 5.53
N LEU A 221 -12.39 16.66 6.55
CA LEU A 221 -11.47 16.36 7.65
C LEU A 221 -12.10 15.54 8.80
N GLY A 222 -13.43 15.44 8.82
CA GLY A 222 -14.20 14.82 9.89
C GLY A 222 -14.61 13.36 9.63
N TRP A 223 -15.40 12.86 10.57
CA TRP A 223 -16.11 11.58 10.49
C TRP A 223 -17.61 11.85 10.49
N GLN A 224 -18.34 11.12 9.66
CA GLN A 224 -19.79 11.11 9.66
C GLN A 224 -20.30 9.67 9.75
N SER A 225 -21.43 9.46 10.44
CA SER A 225 -22.07 8.15 10.52
C SER A 225 -22.38 7.62 9.11
N SER A 226 -22.15 6.33 8.91
CA SER A 226 -22.37 5.63 7.65
C SER A 226 -23.03 4.27 7.92
N ASP A 227 -23.78 3.78 6.95
CA ASP A 227 -24.34 2.43 6.92
C ASP A 227 -23.80 1.61 5.73
N VAL A 228 -22.72 2.08 5.08
CA VAL A 228 -22.26 1.56 3.78
C VAL A 228 -21.96 0.05 3.81
N LEU A 229 -21.42 -0.48 4.92
CA LEU A 229 -21.15 -1.92 5.07
C LEU A 229 -22.43 -2.75 5.23
N GLY A 230 -23.52 -2.15 5.72
CA GLY A 230 -24.83 -2.80 5.85
C GLY A 230 -25.66 -2.79 4.56
N ARG A 231 -25.24 -2.03 3.53
CA ARG A 231 -25.99 -1.84 2.28
C ARG A 231 -25.19 -2.19 1.02
N LEU A 232 -24.20 -3.07 1.13
CA LEU A 232 -23.36 -3.47 0.01
C LEU A 232 -24.21 -3.96 -1.17
N GLU A 233 -23.98 -3.40 -2.36
CA GLU A 233 -24.71 -3.74 -3.58
C GLU A 233 -23.96 -4.80 -4.43
N PRO A 234 -24.65 -5.51 -5.33
CA PRO A 234 -23.99 -6.38 -6.29
C PRO A 234 -22.90 -5.67 -7.09
N GLY A 235 -21.69 -6.20 -7.07
CA GLY A 235 -20.54 -5.64 -7.77
C GLY A 235 -19.66 -4.73 -6.91
N TRP A 236 -20.12 -4.34 -5.72
CA TRP A 236 -19.26 -3.72 -4.73
C TRP A 236 -18.35 -4.77 -4.11
N TRP A 237 -17.19 -4.34 -3.65
CA TRP A 237 -16.25 -5.19 -2.93
C TRP A 237 -15.54 -4.41 -1.83
N VAL A 238 -15.02 -5.12 -0.83
CA VAL A 238 -14.46 -4.54 0.39
C VAL A 238 -13.06 -5.07 0.63
N ALA A 239 -12.13 -4.17 0.94
CA ALA A 239 -10.83 -4.51 1.52
C ALA A 239 -10.76 -4.00 2.96
N GLU A 240 -10.13 -4.76 3.86
CA GLU A 240 -9.81 -4.29 5.21
C GLU A 240 -8.35 -3.80 5.21
N PHE A 241 -8.11 -2.64 5.81
CA PHE A 241 -6.79 -2.03 5.90
C PHE A 241 -6.24 -2.13 7.32
N SER A 242 -4.91 -2.25 7.39
CA SER A 242 -4.15 -1.85 8.57
C SER A 242 -4.41 -0.38 8.88
N GLU A 243 -4.21 0.04 10.13
CA GLU A 243 -4.34 1.44 10.52
C GLU A 243 -3.43 2.35 9.68
N ARG A 244 -2.17 1.93 9.47
CA ARG A 244 -1.20 2.64 8.62
C ARG A 244 -1.68 2.77 7.18
N GLY A 245 -2.15 1.65 6.60
CA GLY A 245 -2.69 1.64 5.23
C GLY A 245 -3.91 2.55 5.11
N PHE A 246 -4.78 2.55 6.10
CA PHE A 246 -5.95 3.41 6.14
C PHE A 246 -5.60 4.89 6.26
N ARG A 247 -4.65 5.28 7.12
CA ARG A 247 -4.17 6.67 7.25
C ARG A 247 -3.72 7.24 5.91
N THR A 248 -2.91 6.47 5.18
CA THR A 248 -2.43 6.86 3.84
C THR A 248 -3.59 7.03 2.86
N SER A 249 -4.50 6.05 2.80
CA SER A 249 -5.67 6.12 1.91
C SER A 249 -6.60 7.29 2.27
N ARG A 250 -6.79 7.54 3.57
CA ARG A 250 -7.60 8.66 4.08
C ARG A 250 -7.00 10.00 3.66
N TYR A 251 -5.69 10.18 3.81
CA TYR A 251 -5.02 11.39 3.39
C TYR A 251 -5.23 11.65 1.89
N VAL A 252 -4.99 10.63 1.06
CA VAL A 252 -5.18 10.72 -0.40
C VAL A 252 -6.64 11.06 -0.75
N ALA A 253 -7.62 10.41 -0.12
CA ALA A 253 -9.03 10.65 -0.38
C ALA A 253 -9.44 12.10 -0.06
N VAL A 254 -9.02 12.62 1.10
CA VAL A 254 -9.29 14.00 1.51
C VAL A 254 -8.58 15.00 0.60
N MET A 255 -7.29 14.79 0.32
CA MET A 255 -6.50 15.65 -0.56
C MET A 255 -7.17 15.75 -1.94
N MET A 256 -7.55 14.61 -2.54
CA MET A 256 -8.23 14.57 -3.84
C MET A 256 -9.63 15.20 -3.81
N GLY A 257 -10.40 14.97 -2.74
CA GLY A 257 -11.72 15.57 -2.54
C GLY A 257 -11.65 17.09 -2.48
N ARG A 258 -10.73 17.63 -1.69
CA ARG A 258 -10.51 19.08 -1.57
C ARG A 258 -9.93 19.67 -2.85
N ALA A 259 -8.93 19.05 -3.48
CA ALA A 259 -8.39 19.48 -4.77
C ALA A 259 -9.48 19.57 -5.85
N ARG A 260 -10.43 18.63 -5.84
CA ARG A 260 -11.61 18.68 -6.72
C ARG A 260 -12.54 19.84 -6.37
N GLY A 261 -12.88 20.00 -5.08
CA GLY A 261 -13.78 21.06 -4.61
C GLY A 261 -13.24 22.48 -4.81
N PHE A 262 -11.92 22.63 -4.90
CA PHE A 262 -11.24 23.92 -5.09
C PHE A 262 -10.72 24.13 -6.52
N ARG A 263 -10.89 23.16 -7.42
CA ARG A 263 -10.49 23.28 -8.83
C ARG A 263 -11.13 24.53 -9.46
N GLY A 264 -10.32 25.31 -10.18
CA GLY A 264 -10.77 26.49 -10.91
C GLY A 264 -10.92 27.75 -10.05
N ARG A 265 -10.52 27.70 -8.78
CA ARG A 265 -10.42 28.90 -7.94
C ARG A 265 -9.20 29.75 -8.36
N PRO A 266 -9.24 31.08 -8.13
CA PRO A 266 -8.16 31.99 -8.54
C PRO A 266 -6.82 31.70 -7.85
N HIS A 267 -6.87 31.14 -6.65
CA HIS A 267 -5.72 30.86 -5.81
C HIS A 267 -5.79 29.42 -5.32
N ASP A 268 -4.72 28.67 -5.58
CA ASP A 268 -4.61 27.25 -5.25
C ASP A 268 -3.85 27.12 -3.92
N TYR A 269 -4.52 27.58 -2.85
CA TYR A 269 -3.94 27.63 -1.51
C TYR A 269 -3.79 26.23 -0.93
N GLN A 270 -2.66 25.99 -0.26
CA GLN A 270 -2.40 24.74 0.44
C GLN A 270 -1.84 25.03 1.84
N ALA A 271 -2.28 24.23 2.82
CA ALA A 271 -1.64 24.13 4.11
C ALA A 271 -0.57 23.03 4.07
N VAL A 272 0.60 23.31 4.62
CA VAL A 272 1.74 22.38 4.64
C VAL A 272 1.94 21.81 6.04
N PHE A 273 2.16 20.50 6.13
CA PHE A 273 2.26 19.74 7.37
C PHE A 273 3.56 18.90 7.42
N HIS A 274 3.92 18.39 8.61
CA HIS A 274 5.08 17.51 8.76
C HIS A 274 4.81 16.11 8.22
N SER A 275 3.58 15.61 8.39
CA SER A 275 3.18 14.26 8.02
C SER A 275 1.72 14.20 7.56
N ASP A 276 1.32 13.06 6.99
CA ASP A 276 -0.03 12.82 6.49
C ASP A 276 -1.08 12.80 7.62
N ASP A 277 -0.68 12.45 8.86
CA ASP A 277 -1.59 12.39 10.01
C ASP A 277 -1.91 13.78 10.57
N ASP A 278 -1.02 14.75 10.37
CA ASP A 278 -1.18 16.11 10.90
C ASP A 278 -2.27 16.90 10.16
N VAL A 279 -2.66 16.47 8.95
CA VAL A 279 -3.56 17.25 8.07
C VAL A 279 -4.97 17.41 8.64
N TYR A 280 -5.34 16.59 9.62
CA TYR A 280 -6.67 16.60 10.24
C TYR A 280 -6.78 17.61 11.39
N ASP A 281 -5.69 18.27 11.78
CA ASP A 281 -5.68 19.32 12.78
C ASP A 281 -4.92 20.55 12.26
N PHE A 282 -5.66 21.62 11.96
CA PHE A 282 -5.07 22.87 11.48
C PHE A 282 -4.15 23.56 12.50
N GLY A 283 -4.15 23.15 13.77
CA GLY A 283 -3.13 23.56 14.75
C GLY A 283 -1.70 23.13 14.39
N ASN A 284 -1.56 22.12 13.52
CA ASN A 284 -0.30 21.55 13.07
C ASN A 284 0.24 22.15 11.75
N VAL A 285 -0.41 23.19 11.21
CA VAL A 285 0.02 23.83 9.96
C VAL A 285 1.38 24.53 10.13
N LEU A 286 2.37 24.09 9.34
CA LEU A 286 3.73 24.63 9.35
C LEU A 286 3.86 25.94 8.62
N TYR A 287 3.23 26.05 7.45
CA TYR A 287 3.13 27.27 6.67
C TYR A 287 2.07 27.10 5.59
N LEU A 288 1.61 28.23 5.08
CA LEU A 288 0.66 28.29 3.98
C LEU A 288 1.44 28.54 2.70
N VAL A 289 1.01 27.90 1.62
CA VAL A 289 1.55 28.13 0.28
C VAL A 289 0.42 28.40 -0.69
N ARG A 290 0.75 28.96 -1.85
CA ARG A 290 -0.08 28.87 -3.05
C ARG A 290 0.72 28.20 -4.15
N GLN A 291 0.06 27.32 -4.89
CA GLN A 291 0.64 26.75 -6.09
C GLN A 291 0.52 27.76 -7.23
N LEU A 292 1.61 27.97 -7.95
CA LEU A 292 1.61 28.84 -9.13
C LEU A 292 1.12 28.08 -10.36
N PRO A 293 0.39 28.73 -11.28
CA PRO A 293 -0.05 28.11 -12.52
C PRO A 293 1.13 27.92 -13.47
N ASN A 294 1.86 26.81 -13.31
CA ASN A 294 2.92 26.39 -14.21
C ASN A 294 2.62 24.96 -14.70
N PRO A 295 2.40 24.76 -16.01
CA PRO A 295 2.06 23.44 -16.56
C PRO A 295 3.26 22.48 -16.64
N TYR A 296 4.48 22.97 -16.41
CA TYR A 296 5.71 22.19 -16.54
C TYR A 296 6.37 21.86 -15.20
N GLU A 297 6.24 22.73 -14.20
CA GLU A 297 6.89 22.57 -12.89
C GLU A 297 5.95 22.96 -11.75
N LEU A 298 6.01 22.21 -10.65
CA LEU A 298 5.29 22.55 -9.42
C LEU A 298 6.05 23.64 -8.67
N GLU A 299 5.69 24.90 -8.92
CA GLU A 299 6.22 26.05 -8.21
C GLU A 299 5.27 26.49 -7.10
N TYR A 300 5.84 26.86 -5.95
CA TYR A 300 5.10 27.31 -4.78
C TYR A 300 5.62 28.65 -4.28
N GLU A 301 4.71 29.45 -3.75
CA GLU A 301 5.04 30.61 -2.95
C GLU A 301 4.51 30.41 -1.54
N ARG A 302 5.37 30.65 -0.55
CA ARG A 302 5.04 30.62 0.87
C ARG A 302 4.51 31.98 1.33
N TRP A 303 3.46 31.94 2.13
CA TRP A 303 2.94 33.12 2.82
C TRP A 303 3.85 33.53 3.98
N THR A 304 4.18 34.82 4.04
CA THR A 304 4.91 35.48 5.15
C THR A 304 4.22 36.81 5.50
N PRO A 305 4.49 37.41 6.67
CA PRO A 305 3.97 38.73 7.01
C PRO A 305 4.31 39.82 5.97
N ASP A 306 5.46 39.69 5.30
CA ASP A 306 5.93 40.61 4.25
C ASP A 306 5.36 40.29 2.86
N GLY A 307 4.50 39.27 2.74
CA GLY A 307 3.89 38.81 1.49
C GLY A 307 4.38 37.44 1.03
N TRP A 308 4.22 37.17 -0.27
CA TRP A 308 4.53 35.89 -0.89
C TRP A 308 6.02 35.77 -1.22
N GLN A 309 6.64 34.68 -0.77
CA GLN A 309 8.04 34.38 -1.07
C GLN A 309 8.14 33.05 -1.81
N ARG A 310 8.85 33.03 -2.94
CA ARG A 310 9.09 31.81 -3.71
C ARG A 310 9.87 30.81 -2.85
N ILE A 311 9.44 29.56 -2.86
CA ILE A 311 10.14 28.46 -2.20
C ILE A 311 10.40 27.35 -3.18
N ASP A 312 11.48 26.60 -2.92
CA ASP A 312 11.73 25.36 -3.61
C ASP A 312 10.74 24.27 -3.16
N ALA A 313 10.72 23.17 -3.91
CA ALA A 313 9.77 22.06 -3.78
C ALA A 313 9.46 21.63 -2.33
N LEU A 314 8.23 21.14 -2.11
CA LEU A 314 7.71 20.67 -0.81
C LEU A 314 8.15 19.24 -0.47
N LEU A 315 9.41 18.89 -0.72
CA LEU A 315 9.91 17.51 -0.57
C LEU A 315 9.72 16.99 0.87
N GLY A 316 9.10 15.83 0.98
CA GLY A 316 8.86 15.16 2.27
C GLY A 316 7.86 15.88 3.18
N LYS A 317 7.01 16.74 2.63
CA LYS A 317 5.91 17.39 3.34
C LYS A 317 4.57 16.95 2.78
N SER A 318 3.58 16.90 3.66
CA SER A 318 2.19 16.66 3.29
C SER A 318 1.50 17.98 3.05
N THR A 319 0.61 18.02 2.07
CA THR A 319 -0.07 19.24 1.64
C THR A 319 -1.56 19.00 1.56
N LEU A 320 -2.34 19.96 2.05
CA LEU A 320 -3.78 19.91 1.97
C LEU A 320 -4.30 21.16 1.26
N PRO A 321 -5.04 21.03 0.15
CA PRO A 321 -5.75 22.16 -0.43
C PRO A 321 -6.69 22.79 0.60
N ILE A 322 -6.76 24.12 0.66
CA ILE A 322 -7.60 24.84 1.62
C ILE A 322 -8.44 25.91 0.91
N SER A 323 -9.58 26.26 1.50
CA SER A 323 -10.42 27.36 1.01
C SER A 323 -9.75 28.72 1.28
N GLU A 324 -10.24 29.77 0.63
CA GLU A 324 -9.78 31.14 0.88
C GLU A 324 -10.12 31.59 2.32
N GLU A 325 -11.29 31.20 2.82
CA GLU A 325 -11.70 31.46 4.20
C GLU A 325 -10.81 30.73 5.21
N GLU A 326 -10.44 29.47 4.92
CA GLU A 326 -9.46 28.71 5.72
C GLU A 326 -8.09 29.38 5.69
N PHE A 327 -7.62 29.79 4.51
CA PHE A 327 -6.37 30.55 4.36
C PHE A 327 -6.37 31.80 5.23
N HIS A 328 -7.40 32.66 5.14
CA HIS A 328 -7.46 33.89 5.92
C HIS A 328 -7.50 33.62 7.42
N ARG A 329 -8.24 32.60 7.87
CA ARG A 329 -8.26 32.18 9.28
C ARG A 329 -6.88 31.77 9.76
N LEU A 330 -6.18 30.94 8.98
CA LEU A 330 -4.85 30.42 9.35
C LEU A 330 -3.77 31.50 9.27
N ALA A 331 -3.87 32.41 8.30
CA ALA A 331 -2.95 33.54 8.15
C ALA A 331 -3.10 34.55 9.30
N ALA A 332 -4.33 34.80 9.76
CA ALA A 332 -4.60 35.71 10.87
C ALA A 332 -4.26 35.13 12.25
N SER A 333 -4.31 33.79 12.39
CA SER A 333 -4.07 33.10 13.66
C SER A 333 -2.59 32.93 14.01
N ARG A 334 -1.68 33.59 13.28
CA ARG A 334 -0.24 33.63 13.60
C ARG A 334 0.12 34.93 14.31
N PRO A 335 -0.01 35.00 15.65
CA PRO A 335 0.71 36.00 16.41
C PRO A 335 2.20 35.65 16.35
N ASP A 336 3.04 36.68 16.25
CA ASP A 336 4.51 36.69 16.08
C ASP A 336 5.36 35.82 17.05
N GLU A 337 4.81 34.93 17.86
CA GLU A 337 5.51 34.30 18.99
C GLU A 337 5.13 32.81 19.13
N ARG A 338 5.77 31.94 18.34
CA ARG A 338 6.24 30.67 18.90
C ARG A 338 7.74 30.85 19.07
N ASP A 339 8.10 31.33 20.26
CA ASP A 339 9.45 31.46 20.78
C ASP A 339 10.40 30.41 20.19
N ALA A 340 11.32 30.88 19.36
CA ALA A 340 12.49 30.16 18.90
C ALA A 340 13.52 29.99 20.03
N GLY A 341 13.08 29.74 21.27
CA GLY A 341 13.84 30.10 22.46
C GLY A 341 13.65 29.23 23.69
N ASP A 342 13.49 27.90 23.59
CA ASP A 342 14.03 27.00 24.65
C ASP A 342 14.18 25.53 24.23
N LEU A 343 15.05 25.26 23.24
CA LEU A 343 15.60 23.92 22.97
C LEU A 343 17.07 23.80 23.40
N ARG A 344 17.42 24.42 24.54
CA ARG A 344 18.64 24.09 25.28
C ARG A 344 18.29 23.77 26.73
N ARG A 345 17.85 22.54 26.98
CA ARG A 345 18.13 21.83 28.23
C ARG A 345 18.02 20.32 28.04
#